data_AF-A0A661YYX0-F1
#
_entry.id   AF-A0A661YYX0-F1
#
_cell.length_a   1.000
_cell.length_b   1.000
_cell.length_c   1.000
_cell.angle_alpha   90.00
_cell.angle_beta   90.00
_cell.angle_gamma   90.00
#
_symmetry.space_group_name_H-M   'P 1'
#
loop_
_entity.id
_entity.type
_entity.pdbx_description
1 polymer ?
#
loop_
_entity_poly.entity_id
_entity_poly.type
_entity_poly.pdbx_seq_one_letter_code
_entity_poly.pdbx_strand_id
1 'polypeptide(L)' 'KQGGFVNAHWDGTPETEQLIKEKTKATIRVIPVDEKFEEGLCILTGKPSKQRVVFAKSY' A
#
# COMPACT_ATOMS: atom_id res chain seq x y z
N LYS A 1 -14.98 2.92 15.44
CA LYS A 1 -13.58 3.41 15.35
C LYS A 1 -12.71 2.22 14.92
N GLN A 2 -12.39 2.10 13.63
CA GLN A 2 -11.47 1.06 13.13
C GLN A 2 -10.30 1.78 12.45
N GLY A 3 -9.33 2.20 13.25
CA GLY A 3 -7.99 2.51 12.74
C GLY A 3 -7.31 1.19 12.43
N GLY A 4 -7.66 0.59 11.30
CA GLY A 4 -7.17 -0.71 10.87
C GLY A 4 -5.93 -0.59 10.00
N PHE A 5 -5.03 -1.56 10.13
CA PHE A 5 -4.02 -1.84 9.12
C PHE A 5 -4.71 -2.40 7.87
N VAL A 6 -4.27 -1.97 6.70
CA VAL A 6 -4.83 -2.39 5.40
C VAL A 6 -3.70 -2.99 4.57
N ASN A 7 -3.87 -4.26 4.18
CA ASN A 7 -2.94 -4.90 3.25
C ASN A 7 -3.43 -4.66 1.83
N ALA A 8 -2.64 -3.96 1.02
CA ALA A 8 -2.99 -3.64 -0.36
C ALA A 8 -1.77 -3.72 -1.28
N HIS A 9 -2.00 -4.01 -2.55
CA HIS A 9 -0.95 -3.99 -3.56
C HIS A 9 -0.50 -2.55 -3.86
N TRP A 10 0.80 -2.36 -3.88
CA TRP A 10 1.46 -1.11 -4.22
C TRP A 10 2.50 -1.35 -5.31
N ASP A 11 2.54 -0.45 -6.29
CA ASP A 11 3.42 -0.54 -7.47
C ASP A 11 4.87 -0.15 -7.17
N GLY A 12 5.18 0.27 -5.93
CA GLY A 12 6.54 0.65 -5.53
C GLY A 12 6.94 2.07 -5.93
N THR A 13 6.00 2.88 -6.44
CA THR A 13 6.28 4.25 -6.87
C THR A 13 5.93 5.27 -5.79
N PRO A 14 6.76 6.33 -5.63
CA PRO A 14 6.50 7.39 -4.67
C PRO A 14 5.27 8.24 -5.05
N GLU A 15 4.93 8.33 -6.34
CA GLU A 15 3.74 9.03 -6.81
C GLU A 15 2.46 8.41 -6.24
N THR A 16 2.35 7.08 -6.31
CA THR A 16 1.22 6.36 -5.73
C THR A 16 1.16 6.54 -4.21
N GLU A 17 2.29 6.53 -3.53
CA GLU A 17 2.33 6.73 -2.07
C GLU A 17 1.81 8.13 -1.69
N GLN A 18 2.24 9.16 -2.40
CA GLN A 18 1.76 10.53 -2.18
C GLN A 18 0.25 10.63 -2.42
N LEU A 19 -0.25 10.08 -3.53
CA LEU A 19 -1.68 10.07 -3.83
C LEU A 19 -2.50 9.34 -2.75
N ILE A 20 -2.03 8.19 -2.24
CA ILE A 20 -2.68 7.46 -1.16
C ILE A 20 -2.69 8.31 0.11
N LYS A 21 -1.58 8.97 0.44
CA LYS A 21 -1.47 9.86 1.60
C LYS A 21 -2.43 11.05 1.48
N GLU A 22 -2.53 11.69 0.33
CA GLU A 22 -3.42 12.82 0.10
C GLU A 22 -4.90 12.41 0.16
N LYS A 23 -5.27 11.30 -0.47
CA LYS A 23 -6.67 10.84 -0.54
C LYS A 23 -7.15 10.20 0.75
N THR A 24 -6.30 9.45 1.44
CA THR A 24 -6.72 8.58 2.56
C THR A 24 -6.07 8.92 3.89
N LYS A 25 -5.01 9.76 3.88
CA LYS A 25 -4.12 10.00 5.03
C LYS A 25 -3.39 8.74 5.53
N ALA A 26 -3.39 7.67 4.74
CA ALA A 26 -2.66 6.45 5.04
C ALA A 26 -1.24 6.52 4.47
N THR A 27 -0.30 5.92 5.20
CA THR A 27 1.10 5.75 4.77
C THR A 27 1.50 4.29 4.90
N ILE A 28 2.53 3.88 4.16
CA ILE A 28 3.11 2.55 4.27
C ILE A 28 3.76 2.41 5.65
N ARG A 29 3.48 1.32 6.36
CA ARG A 29 4.04 1.01 7.68
C ARG A 29 5.06 -0.10 7.63
N VAL A 30 4.77 -1.12 6.83
CA VAL A 30 5.61 -2.31 6.68
C VAL A 30 5.57 -2.73 5.22
N ILE A 31 6.75 -2.97 4.66
CA ILE A 31 6.93 -3.65 3.38
C ILE A 31 7.47 -5.03 3.74
N PRO A 32 6.64 -6.09 3.67
CA PRO A 32 7.12 -7.43 3.94
C PRO A 32 8.14 -7.82 2.86
N VAL A 33 9.30 -8.31 3.28
CA VAL A 33 10.40 -8.74 2.38
C VAL A 33 10.53 -10.26 2.32
N ASP A 34 9.96 -10.98 3.29
CA ASP A 34 9.99 -12.44 3.44
C ASP A 34 8.63 -13.10 3.11
N GLU A 35 7.60 -12.31 2.77
CA GLU A 35 6.31 -12.88 2.36
C GLU A 35 6.36 -13.39 0.92
N LYS A 36 5.40 -14.27 0.59
CA LYS A 36 5.22 -14.73 -0.78
C LYS A 36 4.94 -13.52 -1.68
N PHE A 37 5.83 -13.27 -2.64
CA PHE A 37 5.60 -12.32 -3.71
C PHE A 37 4.34 -12.74 -4.47
N GLU A 38 3.27 -11.99 -4.25
CA GLU A 38 2.01 -12.16 -4.97
C GLU A 38 1.94 -11.08 -6.05
N GLU A 39 2.02 -11.53 -7.30
CA GLU A 39 1.77 -10.66 -8.44
C GLU A 39 0.31 -10.22 -8.43
N GLY A 40 0.11 -8.91 -8.39
CA GLY A 40 -1.21 -8.30 -8.38
C GLY A 40 -1.18 -6.94 -9.05
N LEU A 41 -2.26 -6.19 -8.88
CA LEU A 41 -2.39 -4.85 -9.44
C LEU A 41 -2.48 -3.85 -8.30
N CYS A 42 -1.79 -2.74 -8.44
CA CYS A 42 -1.83 -1.66 -7.48
C CYS A 42 -3.26 -1.16 -7.31
N ILE A 43 -3.69 -1.00 -6.05
CA ILE A 43 -5.04 -0.56 -5.68
C ILE A 43 -5.41 0.81 -6.26
N LEU A 44 -4.42 1.66 -6.57
CA LEU A 44 -4.64 3.02 -7.04
C LEU A 44 -4.47 3.16 -8.55
N THR A 45 -3.36 2.64 -9.08
CA THR A 45 -2.94 2.89 -10.47
C THR A 45 -3.24 1.74 -11.42
N GLY A 46 -3.58 0.56 -10.90
CA GLY A 46 -3.72 -0.65 -11.70
C GLY A 46 -2.41 -1.17 -12.30
N LYS A 47 -1.26 -0.58 -11.93
CA LYS A 47 0.07 -1.05 -12.37
C LYS A 47 0.40 -2.40 -11.74
N PRO A 48 1.25 -3.22 -12.38
CA PRO A 48 1.72 -4.47 -11.78
C PRO A 48 2.44 -4.22 -10.46
N SER A 49 2.10 -5.00 -9.46
CA SER A 49 2.65 -4.97 -8.11
C SER A 49 3.21 -6.35 -7.79
N LYS A 50 4.42 -6.39 -7.22
CA LYS A 50 5.11 -7.65 -6.89
C LYS A 50 4.66 -8.26 -5.57
N GLN A 51 4.05 -7.45 -4.70
CA GLN A 51 3.65 -7.86 -3.35
C GLN A 51 2.69 -6.86 -2.71
N ARG A 52 2.05 -7.28 -1.61
CA ARG A 52 1.20 -6.41 -0.79
C ARG A 52 2.04 -5.70 0.26
N VAL A 53 1.64 -4.47 0.58
CA VAL A 53 2.24 -3.68 1.66
C VAL A 53 1.17 -3.26 2.66
N VAL A 54 1.60 -3.00 3.89
CA VAL A 54 0.70 -2.64 4.98
C VAL A 54 0.58 -1.12 5.05
N PHE A 55 -0.62 -0.61 4.87
CA PHE A 55 -0.96 0.80 5.04
C PHE A 55 -1.66 1.02 6.38
N ALA A 56 -1.41 2.17 7.01
CA ALA A 56 -2.21 2.62 8.14
C ALA A 56 -2.34 4.15 8.15
N LYS A 57 -3.47 4.66 8.62
CA LYS A 57 -3.66 6.10 8.82
C LYS A 57 -2.90 6.56 10.06
N SER A 58 -2.10 7.63 9.92
CA SER A 58 -1.68 8.39 11.10
C SER A 58 -2.88 9.24 11.55
N TYR A 59 -3.09 9.30 12.87
CA TYR A 59 -4.13 10.07 13.53
C TYR A 59 -4.10 11.56 13.16
#